data_AF-A0A5S3QPA2-F1
#
_entry.id   AF-A0A5S3QPA2-F1
#
_cell.length_a   1.000
_cell.length_b   1.000
_cell.length_c   1.000
_cell.angle_alpha   90.00
_cell.angle_beta   90.00
_cell.angle_gamma   90.00
#
_symmetry.space_group_name_H-M   'P 1'
#
loop_
_entity.id
_entity.type
_entity.pdbx_description
1 polymer ?
#
loop_
_entity_poly.entity_id
_entity_poly.type
_entity_poly.pdbx_seq_one_letter_code
_entity_poly.pdbx_strand_id
1 'polypeptide(L)'
;MKHIKLAGGRIIKTGVAIFITAWICVLLDWPPVFAVITAIVTVEPTVSDSIKKGIVRFPASAIGSAYAVLFISLFGNSPLTYTLAAVFTITTCVRLNLHAGVLVATLTSVAMVEVIHSNFLMSFFIRLGTTTTGLVVSTVVNLFMLPPDYTKEIAGRLQTLAYKTGIAIEKVVNDILDKEPNVTVVEQEMADRVDDFIHQTEELIRYQKEESKYHPLTRNEWQHFQAEQFDLRRLQLIHYHIGNLIHTSFTNLELTDDKKIAIRNAAIKVAASLKDPHLYDQKEHKERLQQLTELFWDHNEEITIKKQQHPTSFRPVLIMLYELVSIYNLVERYYKTKSQ
;
A
#
# COMPACT_ATOMS: atom_id res chain seq x y z
N MET A 1 -18.58 -5.61 20.58
CA MET A 1 -17.14 -5.78 20.91
C MET A 1 -16.34 -5.45 19.66
N LYS A 2 -15.49 -4.41 19.72
CA LYS A 2 -14.78 -3.82 18.56
C LYS A 2 -13.78 -4.81 17.95
N HIS A 3 -13.71 -4.84 16.62
CA HIS A 3 -12.87 -5.71 15.80
C HIS A 3 -11.37 -5.47 16.02
N ILE A 4 -10.74 -6.32 16.84
CA ILE A 4 -9.27 -6.51 16.89
C ILE A 4 -8.96 -7.69 15.95
N LYS A 5 -8.96 -7.49 14.62
CA LYS A 5 -8.70 -8.61 13.69
C LYS A 5 -7.28 -8.63 13.13
N LEU A 6 -6.72 -7.48 12.73
CA LEU A 6 -5.39 -7.44 12.08
C LEU A 6 -4.22 -7.50 13.05
N ALA A 7 -4.27 -6.72 14.13
CA ALA A 7 -3.22 -6.76 15.16
C ALA A 7 -3.21 -8.11 15.91
N GLY A 8 -4.40 -8.69 16.15
CA GLY A 8 -4.55 -9.93 16.92
C GLY A 8 -3.87 -11.14 16.26
N GLY A 9 -4.10 -11.38 14.97
CA GLY A 9 -3.52 -12.53 14.26
C GLY A 9 -1.99 -12.49 14.23
N ARG A 10 -1.40 -11.31 13.98
CA ARG A 10 0.05 -11.13 14.00
C ARG A 10 0.64 -11.32 15.39
N ILE A 11 0.01 -10.75 16.43
CA ILE A 11 0.48 -10.90 17.81
C ILE A 11 0.47 -12.37 18.22
N ILE A 12 -0.61 -13.10 17.90
CA ILE A 12 -0.75 -14.51 18.23
C ILE A 12 0.31 -15.36 17.53
N LYS A 13 0.47 -15.22 16.20
CA LYS A 13 1.46 -16.00 15.45
C LYS A 13 2.89 -15.67 15.85
N THR A 14 3.19 -14.41 16.17
CA THR A 14 4.49 -14.02 16.74
C THR A 14 4.70 -14.67 18.12
N GLY A 15 3.70 -14.63 19.01
CA GLY A 15 3.77 -15.28 20.32
C GLY A 15 4.05 -16.78 20.24
N VAL A 16 3.37 -17.49 19.33
CA VAL A 16 3.61 -18.92 19.09
C VAL A 16 4.98 -19.18 18.49
N ALA A 17 5.43 -18.36 17.52
CA ALA A 17 6.77 -18.47 16.96
C ALA A 17 7.85 -18.28 18.04
N ILE A 18 7.68 -17.30 18.95
CA ILE A 18 8.57 -17.09 20.10
C ILE A 18 8.63 -18.35 20.97
N PHE A 19 7.46 -18.86 21.38
CA PHE A 19 7.37 -20.00 22.27
C PHE A 19 8.03 -21.25 21.68
N ILE A 20 7.65 -21.62 20.45
CA ILE A 20 8.19 -22.81 19.78
C ILE A 20 9.71 -22.66 19.56
N THR A 21 10.17 -21.48 19.15
CA THR A 21 11.60 -21.23 18.93
C THR A 21 12.40 -21.37 20.23
N ALA A 22 11.94 -20.74 21.30
CA ALA A 22 12.58 -20.83 22.61
C ALA A 22 12.60 -22.29 23.13
N TRP A 23 11.49 -23.00 22.98
CA TRP A 23 11.37 -24.40 23.39
C TRP A 23 12.36 -25.30 22.64
N ILE A 24 12.49 -25.14 21.31
CA ILE A 24 13.48 -25.88 20.52
C ILE A 24 14.90 -25.55 20.98
N CYS A 25 15.22 -24.28 21.26
CA CYS A 25 16.53 -23.90 21.77
C CYS A 25 16.85 -24.55 23.13
N VAL A 26 15.88 -24.61 24.06
CA VAL A 26 16.05 -25.31 25.35
C VAL A 26 16.33 -26.79 25.15
N LEU A 27 15.65 -27.45 24.20
CA LEU A 27 15.88 -28.87 23.91
C LEU A 27 17.27 -29.15 23.31
N LEU A 28 17.84 -28.18 22.59
CA LEU A 28 19.16 -28.28 21.96
C LEU A 28 20.29 -27.71 22.83
N ASP A 29 19.99 -27.24 24.04
CA ASP A 29 20.92 -26.53 24.92
C ASP A 29 21.58 -25.30 24.25
N TRP A 30 20.80 -24.59 23.42
CA TRP A 30 21.23 -23.39 22.71
C TRP A 30 20.68 -22.13 23.37
N PRO A 31 21.43 -21.01 23.38
CA PRO A 31 20.93 -19.73 23.89
C PRO A 31 19.68 -19.25 23.12
N PRO A 32 18.49 -19.17 23.74
CA PRO A 32 17.24 -18.94 23.02
C PRO A 32 17.07 -17.49 22.56
N VAL A 33 17.71 -16.53 23.24
CA VAL A 33 17.48 -15.08 23.07
C VAL A 33 17.56 -14.66 21.60
N PHE A 34 18.61 -15.08 20.90
CA PHE A 34 18.82 -14.66 19.52
C PHE A 34 17.93 -15.38 18.53
N ALA A 35 17.65 -16.67 18.73
CA ALA A 35 16.68 -17.39 17.93
C ALA A 35 15.30 -16.73 18.02
N VAL A 36 14.89 -16.35 19.23
CA VAL A 36 13.64 -15.65 19.51
C VAL A 36 13.62 -14.27 18.84
N ILE A 37 14.68 -13.48 18.95
CA ILE A 37 14.79 -12.19 18.24
C ILE A 37 14.63 -12.40 16.73
N THR A 38 15.32 -13.39 16.16
CA THR A 38 15.21 -13.74 14.75
C THR A 38 13.79 -14.16 14.37
N ALA A 39 13.10 -14.94 15.20
CA ALA A 39 11.71 -15.31 14.97
C ALA A 39 10.80 -14.06 14.98
N ILE A 40 10.94 -13.19 15.98
CA ILE A 40 10.13 -11.95 16.12
C ILE A 40 10.24 -11.10 14.87
N VAL A 41 11.46 -10.79 14.44
CA VAL A 41 11.66 -9.89 13.31
C VAL A 41 11.22 -10.52 11.99
N THR A 42 11.21 -11.86 11.89
CA THR A 42 10.93 -12.62 10.64
C THR A 42 9.47 -12.92 10.42
N VAL A 43 8.64 -12.80 11.45
CA VAL A 43 7.19 -12.80 11.25
C VAL A 43 6.75 -11.51 10.54
N GLU A 44 6.34 -11.67 9.28
CA GLU A 44 5.89 -10.58 8.40
C GLU A 44 4.37 -10.67 8.10
N PRO A 45 3.78 -9.66 7.43
CA PRO A 45 2.38 -9.68 7.02
C PRO A 45 2.03 -10.84 6.06
N THR A 46 2.98 -11.30 5.25
CA THR A 46 2.81 -12.43 4.32
C THR A 46 3.90 -13.49 4.52
N VAL A 47 3.60 -14.72 4.11
CA VAL A 47 4.59 -15.82 4.08
C VAL A 47 5.68 -15.51 3.07
N SER A 48 5.31 -14.99 1.89
CA SER A 48 6.23 -14.48 0.87
C SER A 48 7.29 -13.55 1.47
N ASP A 49 6.88 -12.53 2.22
CA ASP A 49 7.79 -11.53 2.78
C ASP A 49 8.65 -12.12 3.90
N SER A 50 8.10 -13.05 4.69
CA SER A 50 8.86 -13.76 5.73
C SER A 50 10.02 -14.55 5.11
N ILE A 51 9.75 -15.30 4.04
CA ILE A 51 10.75 -16.09 3.33
C ILE A 51 11.80 -15.18 2.67
N LYS A 52 11.38 -14.17 1.92
CA LYS A 52 12.30 -13.23 1.25
C LYS A 52 13.23 -12.54 2.25
N LYS A 53 12.69 -12.01 3.35
CA LYS A 53 13.50 -11.38 4.40
C LYS A 53 14.36 -12.39 5.15
N GLY A 54 13.87 -13.62 5.35
CA GLY A 54 14.65 -14.70 5.95
C GLY A 54 15.91 -15.04 5.13
N ILE A 55 15.77 -15.15 3.81
CA ILE A 55 16.88 -15.39 2.87
C ILE A 55 17.94 -14.29 2.95
N VAL A 56 17.52 -13.03 3.14
CA VAL A 56 18.46 -11.89 3.29
C VAL A 56 19.09 -11.86 4.69
N ARG A 57 18.34 -12.24 5.73
CA ARG A 57 18.79 -12.15 7.13
C ARG A 57 19.77 -13.24 7.52
N PHE A 58 19.63 -14.45 6.98
CA PHE A 58 20.57 -15.53 7.25
C PHE A 58 22.03 -15.16 6.94
N PRO A 59 22.40 -14.75 5.71
CA PRO A 59 23.77 -14.37 5.38
C PRO A 59 24.20 -13.10 6.13
N ALA A 60 23.30 -12.14 6.36
CA ALA A 60 23.61 -10.95 7.14
C ALA A 60 24.01 -11.31 8.58
N SER A 61 23.25 -12.18 9.24
CA SER A 61 23.57 -12.70 10.57
C SER A 61 24.88 -13.48 10.58
N ALA A 62 25.16 -14.27 9.54
CA ALA A 62 26.41 -15.00 9.41
C ALA A 62 27.61 -14.03 9.32
N ILE A 63 27.49 -12.96 8.53
CA ILE A 63 28.50 -11.90 8.41
C ILE A 63 28.75 -11.24 9.77
N GLY A 64 27.68 -10.87 10.48
CA GLY A 64 27.80 -10.27 11.81
C GLY A 64 28.53 -11.19 12.81
N SER A 65 28.20 -12.47 12.78
CA SER A 65 28.83 -13.50 13.62
C SER A 65 30.31 -13.71 13.27
N ALA A 66 30.63 -13.69 11.97
CA ALA A 66 32.00 -13.85 11.49
C ALA A 66 32.87 -12.67 11.91
N TYR A 67 32.39 -11.43 11.79
CA TYR A 67 33.13 -10.26 12.26
C TYR A 67 33.26 -10.21 13.77
N ALA A 68 32.24 -10.63 14.53
CA ALA A 68 32.36 -10.77 15.98
C ALA A 68 33.52 -11.68 16.35
N VAL A 69 33.56 -12.89 15.77
CA VAL A 69 34.62 -13.89 15.99
C VAL A 69 36.00 -13.39 15.55
N LEU A 70 36.06 -12.70 14.40
CA LEU A 70 37.30 -12.14 13.91
C LEU A 70 37.86 -11.09 14.87
N PHE A 71 37.08 -10.08 15.24
CA PHE A 71 37.60 -8.96 16.03
C PHE A 71 37.81 -9.32 17.50
N ILE A 72 37.00 -10.20 18.09
CA ILE A 72 37.25 -10.68 19.46
C ILE A 72 38.58 -11.46 19.54
N SER A 73 38.90 -12.25 18.51
CA SER A 73 40.15 -13.02 18.49
C SER A 73 41.39 -12.13 18.32
N LEU A 74 41.25 -10.97 17.69
CA LEU A 74 42.35 -10.01 17.45
C LEU A 74 42.55 -9.04 18.62
N PHE A 75 41.45 -8.56 19.22
CA PHE A 75 41.48 -7.41 20.14
C PHE A 75 40.90 -7.70 21.52
N GLY A 76 40.42 -8.93 21.77
CA GLY A 76 39.75 -9.30 23.01
C GLY A 76 38.45 -8.53 23.24
N ASN A 77 37.89 -8.60 24.45
CA ASN A 77 36.69 -7.84 24.81
C ASN A 77 37.08 -6.37 25.11
N SER A 78 36.93 -5.50 24.11
CA SER A 78 37.26 -4.07 24.22
C SER A 78 36.26 -3.21 23.43
N PRO A 79 36.10 -1.92 23.75
CA PRO A 79 35.26 -1.00 22.97
C PRO A 79 35.63 -0.96 21.47
N LEU A 80 36.91 -1.15 21.15
CA LEU A 80 37.41 -1.21 19.78
C LEU A 80 36.83 -2.41 19.04
N THR A 81 36.74 -3.57 19.69
CA THR A 81 36.17 -4.81 19.14
C THR A 81 34.72 -4.62 18.73
N TYR A 82 33.89 -4.04 19.62
CA TYR A 82 32.48 -3.74 19.30
C TYR A 82 32.36 -2.80 18.10
N THR A 83 33.18 -1.75 18.08
CA THR A 83 33.17 -0.73 17.01
C THR A 83 33.52 -1.35 15.66
N LEU A 84 34.63 -2.10 15.59
CA LEU A 84 35.07 -2.72 14.34
C LEU A 84 34.08 -3.79 13.88
N ALA A 85 33.59 -4.64 14.78
CA ALA A 85 32.60 -5.66 14.45
C ALA A 85 31.32 -5.04 13.88
N ALA A 86 30.79 -3.98 14.49
CA ALA A 86 29.60 -3.29 14.01
C ALA A 86 29.84 -2.60 12.64
N VAL A 87 30.89 -1.78 12.52
CA VAL A 87 31.15 -0.99 11.31
C VAL A 87 31.40 -1.89 10.10
N PHE A 88 32.22 -2.95 10.25
CA PHE A 88 32.47 -3.89 9.16
C PHE A 88 31.21 -4.70 8.81
N THR A 89 30.42 -5.11 9.80
CA THR A 89 29.15 -5.79 9.55
C THR A 89 28.19 -4.92 8.75
N ILE A 90 27.99 -3.67 9.15
CA ILE A 90 27.12 -2.71 8.46
C ILE A 90 27.62 -2.48 7.04
N THR A 91 28.91 -2.16 6.89
CA THR A 91 29.53 -1.86 5.60
C THR A 91 29.37 -3.03 4.63
N THR A 92 29.68 -4.24 5.08
CA THR A 92 29.58 -5.45 4.25
C THR A 92 28.13 -5.80 3.92
N CYS A 93 27.20 -5.70 4.88
CA CYS A 93 25.79 -5.96 4.62
C CYS A 93 25.20 -4.96 3.62
N VAL A 94 25.53 -3.66 3.72
CA VAL A 94 25.09 -2.64 2.76
C VAL A 94 25.69 -2.90 1.38
N ARG A 95 26.99 -3.23 1.31
CA ARG A 95 27.67 -3.52 0.03
C ARG A 95 27.08 -4.76 -0.68
N LEU A 96 26.57 -5.73 0.08
CA LEU A 96 25.91 -6.92 -0.44
C LEU A 96 24.39 -6.77 -0.61
N ASN A 97 23.84 -5.55 -0.46
CA ASN A 97 22.41 -5.25 -0.53
C ASN A 97 21.53 -6.02 0.48
N LEU A 98 22.09 -6.40 1.64
CA LEU A 98 21.41 -7.16 2.70
C LEU A 98 20.65 -6.27 3.69
N HIS A 99 19.99 -5.21 3.20
CA HIS A 99 19.41 -4.14 4.03
C HIS A 99 18.45 -4.64 5.11
N ALA A 100 17.59 -5.61 4.80
CA ALA A 100 16.62 -6.18 5.74
C ALA A 100 17.27 -6.94 6.93
N GLY A 101 18.56 -7.27 6.82
CA GLY A 101 19.33 -7.97 7.84
C GLY A 101 20.33 -7.12 8.61
N VAL A 102 20.60 -5.87 8.18
CA VAL A 102 21.65 -5.02 8.79
C VAL A 102 21.46 -4.86 10.29
N LEU A 103 20.24 -4.54 10.74
CA LEU A 103 19.96 -4.32 12.16
C LEU A 103 20.23 -5.59 12.99
N VAL A 104 19.73 -6.73 12.55
CA VAL A 104 19.90 -8.02 13.24
C VAL A 104 21.35 -8.48 13.20
N ALA A 105 22.03 -8.28 12.08
CA ALA A 105 23.44 -8.60 11.89
C ALA A 105 24.34 -7.77 12.82
N THR A 106 24.06 -6.48 12.96
CA THR A 106 24.82 -5.57 13.84
C THR A 106 24.58 -5.91 15.31
N LEU A 107 23.32 -6.17 15.70
CA LEU A 107 23.01 -6.67 17.05
C LEU A 107 23.73 -7.99 17.33
N THR A 108 23.75 -8.89 16.35
CA THR A 108 24.47 -10.16 16.44
C THR A 108 25.97 -9.94 16.60
N SER A 109 26.58 -9.05 15.81
CA SER A 109 28.02 -8.83 15.86
C SER A 109 28.46 -8.23 17.19
N VAL A 110 27.71 -7.25 17.71
CA VAL A 110 27.98 -6.61 19.01
C VAL A 110 27.75 -7.60 20.15
N ALA A 111 26.58 -8.24 20.21
CA ALA A 111 26.22 -9.04 21.36
C ALA A 111 27.00 -10.36 21.46
N MET A 112 27.56 -10.87 20.36
CA MET A 112 28.45 -12.03 20.41
C MET A 112 29.81 -11.74 21.05
N VAL A 113 30.31 -10.49 21.00
CA VAL A 113 31.61 -10.13 21.61
C VAL A 113 31.60 -10.42 23.12
N GLU A 114 30.48 -10.24 23.79
CA GLU A 114 30.34 -10.49 25.24
C GLU A 114 30.20 -11.99 25.59
N VAL A 115 29.63 -12.78 24.68
CA VAL A 115 29.24 -14.19 24.93
C VAL A 115 30.35 -15.18 24.52
N ILE A 116 31.27 -14.77 23.64
CA ILE A 116 32.36 -15.64 23.18
C ILE A 116 33.46 -15.71 24.24
N HIS A 117 33.61 -16.86 24.90
CA HIS A 117 34.64 -17.06 25.93
C HIS A 117 35.79 -18.00 25.53
N SER A 118 35.57 -18.99 24.66
CA SER A 118 36.62 -19.96 24.32
C SER A 118 36.49 -20.56 22.91
N ASN A 119 35.39 -21.26 22.63
CA ASN A 119 35.22 -21.97 21.36
C ASN A 119 34.59 -21.06 20.29
N PHE A 120 35.42 -20.26 19.62
CA PHE A 120 35.01 -19.32 18.56
C PHE A 120 34.19 -19.98 17.44
N LEU A 121 34.68 -21.09 16.88
CA LEU A 121 34.00 -21.82 15.80
C LEU A 121 32.67 -22.42 16.28
N MET A 122 32.64 -23.00 17.47
CA MET A 122 31.40 -23.54 18.04
C MET A 122 30.36 -22.44 18.25
N SER A 123 30.78 -21.29 18.78
CA SER A 123 29.92 -20.12 19.00
C SER A 123 29.34 -19.59 17.68
N PHE A 124 30.15 -19.60 16.60
CA PHE A 124 29.69 -19.27 15.27
C PHE A 124 28.62 -20.25 14.74
N PHE A 125 28.86 -21.55 14.83
CA PHE A 125 27.89 -22.56 14.36
C PHE A 125 26.61 -22.60 15.19
N ILE A 126 26.70 -22.47 16.52
CA ILE A 126 25.52 -22.32 17.40
C ILE A 126 24.72 -21.09 16.98
N ARG A 127 25.41 -19.98 16.68
CA ARG A 127 24.73 -18.78 16.20
C ARG A 127 24.00 -19.01 14.87
N LEU A 128 24.64 -19.64 13.90
CA LEU A 128 23.98 -19.99 12.63
C LEU A 128 22.79 -20.94 12.85
N GLY A 129 22.92 -21.89 13.78
CA GLY A 129 21.86 -22.80 14.18
C GLY A 129 20.66 -22.04 14.76
N THR A 130 20.89 -21.20 15.79
CA THR A 130 19.85 -20.39 16.43
C THR A 130 19.14 -19.45 15.46
N THR A 131 19.88 -18.77 14.57
CA THR A 131 19.30 -17.94 13.51
C THR A 131 18.44 -18.78 12.56
N THR A 132 18.94 -19.93 12.10
CA THR A 132 18.18 -20.85 11.23
C THR A 132 16.90 -21.32 11.91
N THR A 133 16.97 -21.73 13.18
CA THR A 133 15.80 -22.15 13.95
C THR A 133 14.76 -21.05 14.03
N GLY A 134 15.16 -19.82 14.37
CA GLY A 134 14.23 -18.69 14.41
C GLY A 134 13.59 -18.38 13.05
N LEU A 135 14.36 -18.43 11.97
CA LEU A 135 13.87 -18.22 10.60
C LEU A 135 12.88 -19.32 10.17
N VAL A 136 13.22 -20.58 10.39
CA VAL A 136 12.40 -21.73 10.00
C VAL A 136 11.11 -21.74 10.81
N VAL A 137 11.19 -21.64 12.14
CA VAL A 137 10.02 -21.70 13.02
C VAL A 137 9.07 -20.54 12.73
N SER A 138 9.56 -19.31 12.63
CA SER A 138 8.69 -18.16 12.33
C SER A 138 8.01 -18.28 10.96
N THR A 139 8.72 -18.78 9.94
CA THR A 139 8.15 -19.00 8.61
C THR A 139 7.08 -20.10 8.63
N VAL A 140 7.36 -21.23 9.30
CA VAL A 140 6.41 -22.35 9.46
C VAL A 140 5.16 -21.90 10.21
N VAL A 141 5.34 -21.18 11.32
CA VAL A 141 4.21 -20.63 12.08
C VAL A 141 3.42 -19.64 11.22
N ASN A 142 4.07 -18.77 10.45
CA ASN A 142 3.36 -17.84 9.56
C ASN A 142 2.59 -18.54 8.43
N LEU A 143 3.06 -19.70 7.98
CA LEU A 143 2.42 -20.50 6.94
C LEU A 143 1.17 -21.23 7.44
N PHE A 144 1.22 -21.81 8.64
CA PHE A 144 0.15 -22.68 9.13
C PHE A 144 -0.78 -22.01 10.14
N MET A 145 -0.32 -21.00 10.87
CA MET A 145 -1.08 -20.40 11.94
C MET A 145 -1.80 -19.14 11.47
N LEU A 146 -3.13 -19.22 11.35
CA LEU A 146 -4.01 -18.10 10.95
C LEU A 146 -3.52 -17.44 9.65
N PRO A 147 -3.64 -18.13 8.51
CA PRO A 147 -3.13 -17.64 7.24
C PRO A 147 -3.68 -16.23 6.95
N PRO A 148 -2.82 -15.26 6.58
CA PRO A 148 -3.24 -13.92 6.22
C PRO A 148 -4.30 -13.93 5.11
N ASP A 149 -5.42 -13.25 5.34
CA ASP A 149 -6.46 -13.02 4.33
C ASP A 149 -6.92 -11.56 4.42
N TYR A 150 -6.64 -10.83 3.35
CA TYR A 150 -6.90 -9.40 3.22
C TYR A 150 -8.11 -9.10 2.33
N THR A 151 -8.73 -10.12 1.71
CA THR A 151 -9.83 -9.93 0.73
C THR A 151 -10.97 -9.08 1.27
N LYS A 152 -11.49 -9.41 2.46
CA LYS A 152 -12.60 -8.67 3.10
C LYS A 152 -12.22 -7.24 3.47
N GLU A 153 -10.97 -7.02 3.88
CA GLU A 153 -10.48 -5.68 4.20
C GLU A 153 -10.35 -4.84 2.94
N ILE A 154 -9.79 -5.39 1.86
CA ILE A 154 -9.69 -4.74 0.55
C ILE A 154 -11.08 -4.34 0.06
N ALA A 155 -12.06 -5.25 0.08
CA ALA A 155 -13.44 -4.97 -0.31
C ALA A 155 -14.03 -3.78 0.47
N GLY A 156 -13.90 -3.77 1.80
CA GLY A 156 -14.41 -2.69 2.66
C GLY A 156 -13.68 -1.36 2.43
N ARG A 157 -12.37 -1.41 2.17
CA ARG A 157 -11.59 -0.21 1.83
C ARG A 157 -12.00 0.34 0.46
N LEU A 158 -12.22 -0.49 -0.55
CA LEU A 158 -12.68 -0.04 -1.85
C LEU A 158 -14.05 0.62 -1.80
N GLN A 159 -14.97 0.11 -0.98
CA GLN A 159 -16.26 0.76 -0.73
C GLN A 159 -16.07 2.13 -0.07
N THR A 160 -15.19 2.21 0.94
CA THR A 160 -14.86 3.48 1.61
C THR A 160 -14.20 4.48 0.65
N LEU A 161 -13.31 4.00 -0.22
CA LEU A 161 -12.64 4.81 -1.23
C LEU A 161 -13.66 5.35 -2.24
N ALA A 162 -14.54 4.51 -2.79
CA ALA A 162 -15.61 4.94 -3.69
C ALA A 162 -16.51 6.02 -3.03
N TYR A 163 -16.90 5.82 -1.77
CA TYR A 163 -17.68 6.80 -1.02
C TYR A 163 -16.96 8.15 -0.89
N LYS A 164 -15.67 8.14 -0.51
CA LYS A 164 -14.84 9.35 -0.42
C LYS A 164 -14.64 10.02 -1.78
N THR A 165 -14.43 9.25 -2.83
CA THR A 165 -14.34 9.74 -4.22
C THR A 165 -15.63 10.45 -4.62
N GLY A 166 -16.80 9.88 -4.29
CA GLY A 166 -18.09 10.52 -4.52
C GLY A 166 -18.22 11.86 -3.77
N ILE A 167 -17.81 11.93 -2.50
CA ILE A 167 -17.77 13.20 -1.75
C ILE A 167 -16.87 14.21 -2.46
N ALA A 168 -15.69 13.79 -2.90
CA ALA A 168 -14.72 14.66 -3.53
C ALA A 168 -15.23 15.25 -4.86
N ILE A 169 -15.87 14.45 -5.72
CA ILE A 169 -16.46 14.92 -6.98
C ILE A 169 -17.51 16.00 -6.71
N GLU A 170 -18.45 15.72 -5.81
CA GLU A 170 -19.56 16.65 -5.53
C GLU A 170 -19.04 17.96 -4.96
N LYS A 171 -18.10 17.87 -4.01
CA LYS A 171 -17.51 19.05 -3.38
C LYS A 171 -16.76 19.91 -4.40
N VAL A 172 -15.77 19.32 -5.08
CA VAL A 172 -14.91 20.05 -6.03
C VAL A 172 -15.73 20.69 -7.15
N VAL A 173 -16.71 19.98 -7.72
CA VAL A 173 -17.53 20.56 -8.80
C VAL A 173 -18.42 21.68 -8.29
N ASN A 174 -19.03 21.55 -7.11
CA ASN A 174 -19.87 22.62 -6.54
C ASN A 174 -19.03 23.87 -6.26
N ASP A 175 -17.87 23.72 -5.62
CA ASP A 175 -17.02 24.84 -5.23
C ASP A 175 -16.48 25.59 -6.46
N ILE A 176 -16.15 24.86 -7.54
CA ILE A 176 -15.78 25.48 -8.83
C ILE A 176 -16.94 26.28 -9.42
N LEU A 177 -18.17 25.74 -9.39
CA LEU A 177 -19.35 26.40 -9.97
C LEU A 177 -19.79 27.63 -9.17
N ASP A 178 -19.61 27.62 -7.85
CA ASP A 178 -20.00 28.68 -6.92
C ASP A 178 -18.94 29.80 -6.78
N LYS A 179 -17.81 29.67 -7.48
CA LYS A 179 -16.73 30.68 -7.60
C LYS A 179 -16.10 31.08 -6.27
N GLU A 180 -15.91 30.14 -5.34
CA GLU A 180 -15.24 30.46 -4.09
C GLU A 180 -13.70 30.64 -4.30
N PRO A 181 -13.11 31.80 -3.93
CA PRO A 181 -11.72 32.13 -4.26
C PRO A 181 -10.64 31.47 -3.38
N ASN A 182 -11.01 30.75 -2.30
CA ASN A 182 -10.07 30.15 -1.32
C ASN A 182 -10.21 28.61 -1.18
N VAL A 183 -10.80 27.97 -2.18
CA VAL A 183 -11.22 26.54 -2.26
C VAL A 183 -10.05 25.54 -2.30
N THR A 184 -8.88 25.95 -2.80
CA THR A 184 -7.82 24.99 -3.15
C THR A 184 -7.22 24.22 -1.97
N VAL A 185 -7.16 24.79 -0.76
CA VAL A 185 -6.47 24.13 0.37
C VAL A 185 -7.26 22.94 0.92
N VAL A 186 -8.57 23.11 1.16
CA VAL A 186 -9.39 22.02 1.73
C VAL A 186 -9.54 20.86 0.74
N GLU A 187 -9.50 21.17 -0.56
CA GLU A 187 -9.71 20.22 -1.63
C GLU A 187 -8.44 19.41 -1.85
N GLN A 188 -7.28 20.08 -1.77
CA GLN A 188 -5.96 19.45 -1.75
C GLN A 188 -5.80 18.53 -0.53
N GLU A 189 -6.13 18.97 0.69
CA GLU A 189 -6.04 18.11 1.87
C GLU A 189 -6.97 16.88 1.77
N MET A 190 -8.15 17.04 1.16
CA MET A 190 -9.04 15.93 0.88
C MET A 190 -8.45 14.97 -0.15
N ALA A 191 -7.80 15.49 -1.19
CA ALA A 191 -7.14 14.69 -2.21
C ALA A 191 -5.96 13.90 -1.63
N ASP A 192 -5.07 14.54 -0.87
CA ASP A 192 -3.94 13.90 -0.21
C ASP A 192 -4.39 12.73 0.70
N ARG A 193 -5.49 12.93 1.46
CA ARG A 193 -6.07 11.86 2.29
C ARG A 193 -6.63 10.69 1.48
N VAL A 194 -7.08 10.94 0.24
CA VAL A 194 -7.56 9.88 -0.66
C VAL A 194 -6.35 9.14 -1.26
N ASP A 195 -5.30 9.85 -1.64
CA ASP A 195 -4.03 9.25 -2.11
C ASP A 195 -3.37 8.36 -1.07
N ASP A 196 -3.26 8.81 0.18
CA ASP A 196 -2.78 7.97 1.29
C ASP A 196 -3.62 6.69 1.44
N PHE A 197 -4.94 6.83 1.29
CA PHE A 197 -5.86 5.71 1.42
C PHE A 197 -5.76 4.72 0.25
N ILE A 198 -5.51 5.24 -0.95
CA ILE A 198 -5.19 4.46 -2.16
C ILE A 198 -3.93 3.65 -1.93
N HIS A 199 -2.82 4.28 -1.51
CA HIS A 199 -1.54 3.61 -1.29
C HIS A 199 -1.62 2.49 -0.25
N GLN A 200 -2.33 2.74 0.86
CA GLN A 200 -2.57 1.69 1.86
C GLN A 200 -3.40 0.52 1.30
N THR A 201 -4.34 0.79 0.39
CA THR A 201 -5.16 -0.25 -0.24
C THR A 201 -4.35 -1.04 -1.27
N GLU A 202 -3.46 -0.38 -2.03
CA GLU A 202 -2.49 -1.04 -2.91
C GLU A 202 -1.57 -1.99 -2.16
N GLU A 203 -1.12 -1.59 -0.96
CA GLU A 203 -0.27 -2.43 -0.12
C GLU A 203 -0.99 -3.71 0.32
N LEU A 204 -2.26 -3.62 0.70
CA LEU A 204 -3.08 -4.81 1.03
C LEU A 204 -3.29 -5.71 -0.17
N ILE A 205 -3.55 -5.15 -1.35
CA ILE A 205 -3.63 -5.92 -2.60
C ILE A 205 -2.30 -6.63 -2.89
N ARG A 206 -1.16 -5.95 -2.71
CA ARG A 206 0.16 -6.58 -2.83
C ARG A 206 0.29 -7.75 -1.85
N TYR A 207 -0.07 -7.55 -0.58
CA TYR A 207 -0.01 -8.61 0.43
C TYR A 207 -0.88 -9.81 0.03
N GLN A 208 -2.13 -9.61 -0.38
CA GLN A 208 -3.01 -10.69 -0.81
C GLN A 208 -2.46 -11.44 -2.02
N LYS A 209 -1.90 -10.72 -3.00
CA LYS A 209 -1.29 -11.31 -4.20
C LYS A 209 -0.05 -12.14 -3.89
N GLU A 210 0.73 -11.72 -2.90
CA GLU A 210 1.91 -12.46 -2.46
C GLU A 210 1.55 -13.67 -1.62
N GLU A 211 0.48 -13.58 -0.83
CA GLU A 211 -0.02 -14.69 -0.03
C GLU A 211 -0.67 -15.78 -0.90
N SER A 212 -1.34 -15.40 -2.00
CA SER A 212 -2.00 -16.35 -2.90
C SER A 212 -1.07 -17.39 -3.55
N LYS A 213 0.26 -17.21 -3.43
CA LYS A 213 1.28 -18.18 -3.85
C LYS A 213 1.39 -19.37 -2.90
N TYR A 214 1.13 -19.14 -1.61
CA TYR A 214 1.24 -20.14 -0.54
C TYR A 214 -0.14 -20.64 -0.10
N HIS A 215 -1.15 -19.77 -0.15
CA HIS A 215 -2.55 -20.12 0.09
C HIS A 215 -3.39 -19.73 -1.15
N PRO A 216 -3.51 -20.64 -2.14
CA PRO A 216 -4.21 -20.33 -3.37
C PRO A 216 -5.69 -19.99 -3.14
N LEU A 217 -6.13 -18.93 -3.80
CA LEU A 217 -7.54 -18.56 -3.86
C LEU A 217 -8.32 -19.54 -4.74
N THR A 218 -9.57 -19.81 -4.39
CA THR A 218 -10.49 -20.51 -5.30
C THR A 218 -10.75 -19.68 -6.56
N ARG A 219 -11.28 -20.31 -7.61
CA ARG A 219 -11.56 -19.63 -8.89
C ARG A 219 -12.45 -18.38 -8.70
N ASN A 220 -13.49 -18.49 -7.88
CA ASN A 220 -14.42 -17.38 -7.63
C ASN A 220 -13.74 -16.27 -6.83
N GLU A 221 -13.00 -16.61 -5.78
CA GLU A 221 -12.23 -15.63 -4.99
C GLU A 221 -11.17 -14.91 -5.82
N TRP A 222 -10.52 -15.63 -6.74
CA TRP A 222 -9.55 -15.02 -7.66
C TRP A 222 -10.21 -14.03 -8.62
N GLN A 223 -11.40 -14.37 -9.15
CA GLN A 223 -12.18 -13.44 -9.98
C GLN A 223 -12.59 -12.19 -9.20
N HIS A 224 -13.09 -12.35 -7.97
CA HIS A 224 -13.39 -11.21 -7.10
C HIS A 224 -12.15 -10.36 -6.82
N PHE A 225 -11.02 -10.98 -6.46
CA PHE A 225 -9.77 -10.27 -6.20
C PHE A 225 -9.21 -9.53 -7.42
N GLN A 226 -9.42 -10.06 -8.63
CA GLN A 226 -9.08 -9.35 -9.87
C GLN A 226 -10.03 -8.17 -10.10
N ALA A 227 -11.33 -8.34 -9.88
CA ALA A 227 -12.29 -7.25 -9.97
C ALA A 227 -11.93 -6.11 -9.00
N GLU A 228 -11.55 -6.43 -7.77
CA GLU A 228 -11.08 -5.45 -6.76
C GLU A 228 -9.83 -4.67 -7.22
N GLN A 229 -8.88 -5.32 -7.89
CA GLN A 229 -7.72 -4.65 -8.48
C GLN A 229 -8.11 -3.66 -9.59
N PHE A 230 -9.05 -4.05 -10.45
CA PHE A 230 -9.56 -3.15 -11.48
C PHE A 230 -10.34 -1.99 -10.89
N ASP A 231 -11.13 -2.24 -9.83
CA ASP A 231 -11.88 -1.23 -9.12
C ASP A 231 -10.96 -0.20 -8.46
N LEU A 232 -9.86 -0.63 -7.82
CA LEU A 232 -8.85 0.29 -7.29
C LEU A 232 -8.28 1.17 -8.40
N ARG A 233 -7.86 0.57 -9.52
CA ARG A 233 -7.27 1.31 -10.65
C ARG A 233 -8.23 2.34 -11.23
N ARG A 234 -9.53 2.03 -11.28
CA ARG A 234 -10.55 2.98 -11.75
C ARG A 234 -10.73 4.13 -10.77
N LEU A 235 -10.81 3.83 -9.47
CA LEU A 235 -10.93 4.86 -8.44
C LEU A 235 -9.69 5.78 -8.42
N GLN A 236 -8.50 5.23 -8.65
CA GLN A 236 -7.26 6.00 -8.84
C GLN A 236 -7.34 6.95 -10.04
N LEU A 237 -7.80 6.46 -11.20
CA LEU A 237 -7.96 7.30 -12.38
C LEU A 237 -9.02 8.39 -12.18
N ILE A 238 -10.14 8.07 -11.54
CA ILE A 238 -11.15 9.06 -11.17
C ILE A 238 -10.53 10.11 -10.25
N HIS A 239 -9.75 9.68 -9.26
CA HIS A 239 -9.06 10.58 -8.35
C HIS A 239 -8.08 11.51 -9.08
N TYR A 240 -7.33 11.01 -10.05
CA TYR A 240 -6.47 11.82 -10.92
C TYR A 240 -7.25 12.91 -11.67
N HIS A 241 -8.41 12.58 -12.24
CA HIS A 241 -9.28 13.57 -12.90
C HIS A 241 -9.82 14.62 -11.92
N ILE A 242 -10.14 14.23 -10.68
CA ILE A 242 -10.50 15.18 -9.62
C ILE A 242 -9.31 16.09 -9.29
N GLY A 243 -8.10 15.55 -9.20
CA GLY A 243 -6.87 16.33 -9.01
C GLY A 243 -6.68 17.39 -10.09
N ASN A 244 -6.90 17.04 -11.36
CA ASN A 244 -6.85 18.00 -12.47
C ASN A 244 -7.84 19.16 -12.27
N LEU A 245 -9.05 18.88 -11.79
CA LEU A 245 -10.03 19.92 -11.44
C LEU A 245 -9.51 20.80 -10.30
N ILE A 246 -8.97 20.22 -9.23
CA ILE A 246 -8.45 20.98 -8.08
C ILE A 246 -7.30 21.92 -8.48
N HIS A 247 -6.43 21.50 -9.40
CA HIS A 247 -5.27 22.29 -9.83
C HIS A 247 -5.53 23.23 -11.02
N THR A 248 -6.72 23.20 -11.62
CA THR A 248 -7.08 24.09 -12.73
C THR A 248 -7.68 25.40 -12.21
N SER A 249 -7.23 26.53 -12.75
CA SER A 249 -7.86 27.83 -12.47
C SER A 249 -9.14 27.99 -13.28
N PHE A 250 -10.28 28.13 -12.59
CA PHE A 250 -11.60 28.36 -13.19
C PHE A 250 -12.08 29.82 -13.06
N THR A 251 -11.16 30.78 -13.09
CA THR A 251 -11.52 32.21 -13.15
C THR A 251 -12.37 32.50 -14.40
N ASN A 252 -13.50 33.21 -14.21
CA ASN A 252 -14.41 33.63 -15.27
C ASN A 252 -15.03 32.48 -16.11
N LEU A 253 -15.67 31.51 -15.44
CA LEU A 253 -16.55 30.53 -16.10
C LEU A 253 -17.72 31.24 -16.83
N GLU A 254 -17.62 31.34 -18.16
CA GLU A 254 -18.68 31.81 -19.06
C GLU A 254 -19.75 30.71 -19.28
N LEU A 255 -20.51 30.39 -18.22
CA LEU A 255 -21.60 29.42 -18.26
C LEU A 255 -22.93 30.11 -17.95
N THR A 256 -23.98 29.81 -18.74
CA THR A 256 -25.36 30.14 -18.39
C THR A 256 -25.82 29.35 -17.18
N ASP A 257 -26.80 29.85 -16.44
CA ASP A 257 -27.26 29.18 -15.21
C ASP A 257 -27.85 27.80 -15.49
N ASP A 258 -28.54 27.61 -16.61
CA ASP A 258 -29.03 26.29 -17.05
C ASP A 258 -27.89 25.27 -17.24
N LYS A 259 -26.78 25.70 -17.86
CA LYS A 259 -25.60 24.85 -18.07
C LYS A 259 -24.93 24.50 -16.74
N LYS A 260 -24.85 25.45 -15.80
CA LYS A 260 -24.32 25.17 -14.45
C LYS A 260 -25.19 24.16 -13.71
N ILE A 261 -26.52 24.30 -13.76
CA ILE A 261 -27.46 23.37 -13.14
C ILE A 261 -27.29 21.97 -13.75
N ALA A 262 -27.14 21.85 -15.06
CA ALA A 262 -26.89 20.58 -15.73
C ALA A 262 -25.60 19.90 -15.26
N ILE A 263 -24.48 20.64 -15.22
CA ILE A 263 -23.18 20.14 -14.74
C ILE A 263 -23.25 19.72 -13.28
N ARG A 264 -23.85 20.56 -12.41
CA ARG A 264 -24.05 20.27 -10.99
C ARG A 264 -24.86 18.99 -10.79
N ASN A 265 -25.99 18.85 -11.49
CA ASN A 265 -26.83 17.67 -11.40
C ASN A 265 -26.11 16.41 -11.87
N ALA A 266 -25.29 16.51 -12.92
CA ALA A 266 -24.46 15.39 -13.37
C ALA A 266 -23.44 14.99 -12.29
N ALA A 267 -22.72 15.96 -11.71
CA ALA A 267 -21.76 15.71 -10.63
C ALA A 267 -22.42 15.06 -9.40
N ILE A 268 -23.58 15.56 -8.95
CA ILE A 268 -24.34 15.00 -7.84
C ILE A 268 -24.76 13.55 -8.14
N LYS A 269 -25.24 13.28 -9.35
CA LYS A 269 -25.70 11.93 -9.74
C LYS A 269 -24.57 10.92 -9.80
N VAL A 270 -23.44 11.26 -10.43
CA VAL A 270 -22.28 10.35 -10.48
C VAL A 270 -21.68 10.15 -9.08
N ALA A 271 -21.62 11.21 -8.25
CA ALA A 271 -21.18 11.14 -6.87
C ALA A 271 -22.09 10.25 -6.02
N ALA A 272 -23.41 10.40 -6.13
CA ALA A 272 -24.39 9.57 -5.44
C ALA A 272 -24.23 8.10 -5.79
N SER A 273 -24.00 7.78 -7.07
CA SER A 273 -23.74 6.41 -7.50
C SER A 273 -22.49 5.81 -6.87
N LEU A 274 -21.43 6.58 -6.61
CA LEU A 274 -20.21 6.08 -5.95
C LEU A 274 -20.37 5.96 -4.43
N LYS A 275 -21.20 6.82 -3.83
CA LYS A 275 -21.52 6.79 -2.39
C LYS A 275 -22.42 5.61 -2.03
N ASP A 276 -23.38 5.30 -2.90
CA ASP A 276 -24.28 4.16 -2.75
C ASP A 276 -24.46 3.45 -4.10
N PRO A 277 -23.89 2.24 -4.26
CA PRO A 277 -24.05 1.44 -5.47
C PRO A 277 -25.49 1.18 -5.92
N HIS A 278 -26.47 1.20 -4.99
CA HIS A 278 -27.88 1.01 -5.33
C HIS A 278 -28.49 2.19 -6.09
N LEU A 279 -27.85 3.36 -6.05
CA LEU A 279 -28.28 4.56 -6.78
C LEU A 279 -27.76 4.60 -8.22
N TYR A 280 -26.95 3.64 -8.64
CA TYR A 280 -26.48 3.57 -10.02
C TYR A 280 -27.57 3.04 -10.96
N ASP A 281 -28.04 3.91 -11.86
CA ASP A 281 -28.90 3.54 -12.97
C ASP A 281 -28.15 3.70 -14.30
N GLN A 282 -28.01 2.61 -15.06
CA GLN A 282 -27.23 2.61 -16.30
C GLN A 282 -27.82 3.53 -17.38
N LYS A 283 -29.14 3.67 -17.43
CA LYS A 283 -29.81 4.47 -18.46
C LYS A 283 -29.64 5.95 -18.14
N GLU A 284 -29.93 6.35 -16.90
CA GLU A 284 -29.72 7.73 -16.42
C GLU A 284 -28.24 8.12 -16.56
N HIS A 285 -27.31 7.24 -16.21
CA HIS A 285 -25.87 7.50 -16.35
C HIS A 285 -25.45 7.81 -17.81
N LYS A 286 -25.97 7.03 -18.77
CA LYS A 286 -25.72 7.25 -20.20
C LYS A 286 -26.36 8.52 -20.71
N GLU A 287 -27.58 8.84 -20.30
CA GLU A 287 -28.26 10.09 -20.68
C GLU A 287 -27.48 11.31 -20.19
N ARG A 288 -26.98 11.30 -18.94
CA ARG A 288 -26.16 12.38 -18.40
C ARG A 288 -24.81 12.50 -19.11
N LEU A 289 -24.16 11.38 -19.40
CA LEU A 289 -22.91 11.36 -20.17
C LEU A 289 -23.12 11.96 -21.57
N GLN A 290 -24.23 11.62 -22.24
CA GLN A 290 -24.57 12.20 -23.52
C GLN A 290 -24.79 13.71 -23.42
N GLN A 291 -25.57 14.18 -22.44
CA GLN A 291 -25.79 15.62 -22.19
C GLN A 291 -24.48 16.39 -21.96
N LEU A 292 -23.56 15.83 -21.16
CA LEU A 292 -22.24 16.44 -20.93
C LEU A 292 -21.38 16.47 -22.21
N THR A 293 -21.48 15.41 -23.02
CA THR A 293 -20.73 15.31 -24.28
C THR A 293 -21.26 16.31 -25.31
N GLU A 294 -22.58 16.47 -25.43
CA GLU A 294 -23.22 17.48 -26.27
C GLU A 294 -22.81 18.90 -25.80
N LEU A 295 -22.89 19.18 -24.50
CA LEU A 295 -22.40 20.45 -23.94
C LEU A 295 -20.92 20.70 -24.25
N PHE A 296 -20.07 19.67 -24.27
CA PHE A 296 -18.67 19.80 -24.66
C PHE A 296 -18.51 20.19 -26.13
N TRP A 297 -19.23 19.51 -27.04
CA TRP A 297 -19.17 19.80 -28.47
C TRP A 297 -19.76 21.17 -28.82
N ASP A 298 -20.88 21.57 -28.21
CA ASP A 298 -21.49 22.89 -28.42
C ASP A 298 -20.49 24.03 -28.12
N HIS A 299 -19.77 23.95 -26.99
CA HIS A 299 -18.76 24.96 -26.65
C HIS A 299 -17.54 24.91 -27.58
N ASN A 300 -17.21 23.73 -28.14
CA ASN A 300 -16.11 23.58 -29.08
C ASN A 300 -16.47 24.15 -30.47
N GLU A 301 -17.70 23.91 -30.95
CA GLU A 301 -18.20 24.45 -32.23
C GLU A 301 -18.34 25.98 -32.18
N GLU A 302 -18.85 26.53 -31.07
CA GLU A 302 -18.91 27.99 -30.86
C GLU A 302 -17.53 28.66 -31.01
N ILE A 303 -16.44 27.97 -30.67
CA ILE A 303 -15.07 28.46 -30.83
C ILE A 303 -14.63 28.39 -32.30
N THR A 304 -14.90 27.27 -32.95
CA THR A 304 -14.43 26.97 -34.31
C THR A 304 -15.10 27.89 -35.34
N ILE A 305 -16.34 28.30 -35.08
CA ILE A 305 -17.11 29.20 -35.97
C ILE A 305 -16.79 30.68 -35.69
N LYS A 306 -16.49 31.08 -34.45
CA LYS A 306 -16.31 32.50 -34.06
C LYS A 306 -14.88 33.06 -34.17
N LYS A 307 -13.82 32.26 -34.42
CA LYS A 307 -12.43 32.79 -34.48
C LYS A 307 -11.59 32.23 -35.64
N GLN A 308 -10.98 33.14 -36.43
CA GLN A 308 -9.94 32.85 -37.44
C GLN A 308 -8.56 32.48 -36.83
N GLN A 309 -8.39 32.53 -35.51
CA GLN A 309 -7.18 32.10 -34.79
C GLN A 309 -7.55 31.22 -33.59
N HIS A 310 -7.00 30.01 -33.55
CA HIS A 310 -7.17 29.08 -32.43
C HIS A 310 -6.37 29.59 -31.21
N PRO A 311 -7.00 29.74 -30.03
CA PRO A 311 -6.26 30.09 -28.80
C PRO A 311 -5.29 28.96 -28.43
N THR A 312 -4.13 29.32 -27.89
CA THR A 312 -3.08 28.37 -27.45
C THR A 312 -3.39 27.71 -26.11
N SER A 313 -4.38 28.20 -25.35
CA SER A 313 -4.84 27.61 -24.08
C SER A 313 -6.28 27.12 -24.18
N PHE A 314 -6.53 25.94 -23.61
CA PHE A 314 -7.87 25.38 -23.45
C PHE A 314 -8.68 26.23 -22.47
N ARG A 315 -9.93 26.57 -22.80
CA ARG A 315 -10.79 27.31 -21.86
C ARG A 315 -11.11 26.44 -20.64
N PRO A 316 -11.20 27.02 -19.42
CA PRO A 316 -11.49 26.26 -18.20
C PRO A 316 -12.78 25.42 -18.29
N VAL A 317 -13.83 25.93 -18.95
CA VAL A 317 -15.09 25.19 -19.14
C VAL A 317 -14.89 23.86 -19.89
N LEU A 318 -14.07 23.84 -20.94
CA LEU A 318 -13.82 22.63 -21.72
C LEU A 318 -13.00 21.61 -20.92
N ILE A 319 -12.07 22.06 -20.08
CA ILE A 319 -11.32 21.21 -19.15
C ILE A 319 -12.30 20.56 -18.18
N MET A 320 -13.16 21.33 -17.52
CA MET A 320 -14.17 20.79 -16.60
C MET A 320 -15.06 19.72 -17.24
N LEU A 321 -15.60 20.01 -18.44
CA LEU A 321 -16.46 19.07 -19.15
C LEU A 321 -15.70 17.80 -19.56
N TYR A 322 -14.46 17.93 -20.03
CA TYR A 322 -13.61 16.78 -20.37
C TYR A 322 -13.32 15.90 -19.15
N GLU A 323 -12.94 16.50 -18.04
CA GLU A 323 -12.66 15.78 -16.79
C GLU A 323 -13.94 15.06 -16.30
N LEU A 324 -15.10 15.73 -16.32
CA LEU A 324 -16.36 15.12 -15.89
C LEU A 324 -16.82 13.99 -16.83
N VAL A 325 -16.68 14.15 -18.14
CA VAL A 325 -16.93 13.08 -19.13
C VAL A 325 -16.00 11.89 -18.89
N SER A 326 -14.73 12.14 -18.58
CA SER A 326 -13.75 11.09 -18.26
C SER A 326 -14.13 10.33 -16.99
N ILE A 327 -14.54 11.05 -15.94
CA ILE A 327 -15.07 10.47 -14.69
C ILE A 327 -16.29 9.60 -14.98
N TYR A 328 -17.26 10.07 -15.77
CA TYR A 328 -18.44 9.29 -16.13
C TYR A 328 -18.10 7.99 -16.86
N ASN A 329 -17.16 8.04 -17.81
CA ASN A 329 -16.70 6.85 -18.52
C ASN A 329 -16.03 5.83 -17.58
N LEU A 330 -15.26 6.31 -16.60
CA LEU A 330 -14.62 5.45 -15.61
C LEU A 330 -15.63 4.83 -14.64
N VAL A 331 -16.65 5.58 -14.22
CA VAL A 331 -17.74 5.06 -13.36
C VAL A 331 -18.59 4.04 -14.11
N GLU A 332 -18.87 4.25 -15.40
CA GLU A 332 -19.58 3.23 -16.20
C GLU A 332 -18.80 1.91 -16.24
N ARG A 333 -17.48 1.99 -16.41
CA ARG A 333 -16.59 0.81 -16.38
C ARG A 333 -16.54 0.16 -15.00
N TYR A 334 -16.51 0.95 -13.93
CA TYR A 334 -16.55 0.49 -12.54
C TYR A 334 -17.76 -0.42 -12.29
N TYR A 335 -18.95 0.02 -12.73
CA TYR A 335 -20.17 -0.76 -12.56
C TYR A 335 -20.32 -1.96 -13.52
N LYS A 336 -19.80 -1.87 -14.75
CA LYS A 336 -19.83 -3.00 -15.72
C LYS A 336 -19.15 -4.27 -15.20
N THR A 337 -18.15 -4.15 -14.32
CA THR A 337 -17.43 -5.31 -13.75
C THR A 337 -18.14 -5.94 -12.56
N LYS A 338 -19.10 -5.23 -11.94
CA LYS A 338 -19.89 -5.77 -10.82
C LYS A 338 -21.16 -6.50 -11.26
N SER A 339 -21.56 -6.35 -12.52
CA SER A 339 -22.74 -7.00 -13.11
C SER A 339 -22.44 -8.33 -13.81
N GLN A 340 -21.22 -8.87 -13.66
CA GLN A 340 -20.77 -10.18 -14.14
C GLN A 340 -20.35 -11.02 -12.95
#